data_AF-A0A6C0B064-F1
#
_entry.id   AF-A0A6C0B064-F1
#
_cell.length_a   1.000
_cell.length_b   1.000
_cell.length_c   1.000
_cell.angle_alpha   90.00
_cell.angle_beta   90.00
_cell.angle_gamma   90.00
#
_symmetry.space_group_name_H-M   'P 1'
#
loop_
_entity.id
_entity.type
_entity.pdbx_description
1 polymer ?
#
loop_
_entity_poly.entity_id
_entity_poly.type
_entity_poly.pdbx_seq_one_letter_code
_entity_poly.pdbx_strand_id
1 'polypeptide(L)'
;MEAAIYYRKEHIYNVDVDLDFKFIADDTRIMYTTAHKAITELNLWEYIKRDPGPGGFLFSKDPELKHLINKIKELGYSEHTRASFGSIMRIMQYISEYGYTTFKNHYNKYK
;
A
#
# COMPACT_ATOMS: atom_id res chain seq x y z
N MET A 1 15.92 6.24 -19.30
CA MET A 1 14.64 5.81 -18.71
C MET A 1 14.43 6.71 -17.51
N GLU A 2 13.72 7.81 -17.72
CA GLU A 2 13.60 8.91 -16.76
C GLU A 2 12.66 8.51 -15.61
N ALA A 3 13.16 8.64 -14.38
CA ALA A 3 12.33 8.56 -13.18
C ALA A 3 11.51 9.85 -13.07
N ALA A 4 10.18 9.72 -13.05
CA ALA A 4 9.30 10.87 -12.85
C ALA A 4 9.26 11.25 -11.36
N ILE A 5 9.73 12.46 -11.04
CA ILE A 5 9.67 13.05 -9.69
C ILE A 5 8.34 13.83 -9.58
N TYR A 6 7.42 13.40 -8.71
CA TYR A 6 6.24 14.19 -8.35
C TYR A 6 6.55 15.11 -7.18
N TYR A 7 6.61 16.40 -7.45
CA TYR A 7 6.76 17.43 -6.43
C TYR A 7 5.40 17.77 -5.82
N ARG A 8 5.21 17.47 -4.53
CA ARG A 8 4.24 18.21 -3.71
C ARG A 8 4.97 18.84 -2.52
N LYS A 9 4.93 20.17 -2.49
CA LYS A 9 5.54 21.05 -1.48
C LYS A 9 5.50 20.44 -0.08
N GLU A 10 6.68 20.39 0.55
CA GLU A 10 6.97 20.22 1.98
C GLU A 10 7.41 18.83 2.50
N HIS A 11 7.28 17.70 1.79
CA HIS A 11 7.78 16.41 2.31
C HIS A 11 8.41 15.54 1.22
N ILE A 12 9.69 15.19 1.39
CA ILE A 12 10.40 14.23 0.53
C ILE A 12 9.94 12.83 0.93
N TYR A 13 8.90 12.32 0.30
CA TYR A 13 8.58 10.90 0.32
C TYR A 13 9.26 10.24 -0.88
N ASN A 14 10.23 9.35 -0.63
CA ASN A 14 10.74 8.41 -1.64
C ASN A 14 9.70 7.29 -1.88
N VAL A 15 8.46 7.68 -2.20
CA VAL A 15 7.41 6.77 -2.62
C VAL A 15 7.31 6.96 -4.13
N ASP A 16 7.96 6.07 -4.87
CA ASP A 16 7.85 6.01 -6.33
C ASP A 16 6.35 6.02 -6.68
N VAL A 17 5.90 7.10 -7.31
CA VAL A 17 4.48 7.43 -7.47
C VAL A 17 3.78 6.51 -8.47
N ASP A 18 4.57 5.78 -9.26
CA ASP A 18 4.14 4.73 -10.18
C ASP A 18 4.84 3.41 -9.82
N LEU A 19 4.36 2.77 -8.75
CA LEU A 19 4.77 1.40 -8.41
C LEU A 19 4.13 0.41 -9.38
N ASP A 20 4.94 -0.08 -10.31
CA ASP A 20 4.52 -1.14 -11.21
C ASP A 20 4.83 -2.53 -10.63
N PHE A 21 3.84 -3.10 -9.92
CA PHE A 21 3.88 -4.43 -9.30
C PHE A 21 3.93 -5.60 -10.31
N LYS A 22 4.37 -5.39 -11.56
CA LYS A 22 4.48 -6.39 -12.65
C LYS A 22 5.22 -7.69 -12.31
N PHE A 23 6.08 -7.69 -11.29
CA PHE A 23 6.80 -8.89 -10.85
C PHE A 23 5.95 -9.85 -9.98
N ILE A 24 4.75 -9.42 -9.61
CA ILE A 24 3.78 -10.14 -8.78
C ILE A 24 2.70 -10.75 -9.69
N ALA A 25 2.14 -11.90 -9.32
CA ALA A 25 1.03 -12.53 -10.03
C ALA A 25 -0.19 -11.59 -10.12
N ASP A 26 -1.00 -11.71 -11.18
CA ASP A 26 -2.02 -10.72 -11.53
C ASP A 26 -3.07 -10.49 -10.44
N ASP A 27 -3.47 -11.56 -9.74
CA ASP A 27 -4.43 -11.55 -8.62
C ASP A 27 -3.93 -10.74 -7.40
N THR A 28 -2.65 -10.90 -7.06
CA THR A 28 -2.01 -10.17 -5.97
C THR A 28 -1.57 -8.78 -6.43
N ARG A 29 -1.30 -8.60 -7.72
CA ARG A 29 -0.92 -7.32 -8.30
C ARG A 29 -2.05 -6.31 -8.21
N ILE A 30 -3.28 -6.68 -8.58
CA ILE A 30 -4.43 -5.76 -8.49
C ILE A 30 -4.64 -5.28 -7.05
N MET A 31 -4.40 -6.16 -6.07
CA MET A 31 -4.48 -5.84 -4.65
C MET A 31 -3.47 -4.77 -4.23
N TYR A 32 -2.21 -4.94 -4.58
CA TYR A 32 -1.16 -3.99 -4.18
C TYR A 32 -1.27 -2.67 -4.94
N THR A 33 -1.57 -2.72 -6.24
CA THR A 33 -1.75 -1.52 -7.06
C THR A 33 -2.92 -0.67 -6.55
N THR A 34 -4.07 -1.27 -6.25
CA THR A 34 -5.24 -0.52 -5.73
C THR A 34 -5.01 0.02 -4.33
N ALA A 35 -4.38 -0.75 -3.43
CA ALA A 35 -4.02 -0.28 -2.09
C ALA A 35 -3.03 0.87 -2.13
N HIS A 36 -1.94 0.74 -2.90
CA HIS A 36 -0.94 1.81 -3.08
C HIS A 36 -1.60 3.09 -3.60
N LYS A 37 -2.41 2.97 -4.66
CA LYS A 37 -3.12 4.10 -5.25
C LYS A 37 -4.08 4.76 -4.26
N ALA A 38 -4.85 3.97 -3.50
CA ALA A 38 -5.77 4.50 -2.50
C ALA A 38 -5.03 5.25 -1.38
N ILE A 39 -3.95 4.69 -0.84
CA ILE A 39 -3.15 5.32 0.23
C ILE A 39 -2.54 6.64 -0.27
N THR A 40 -2.01 6.64 -1.49
CA THR A 40 -1.43 7.83 -2.12
C THR A 40 -2.48 8.91 -2.38
N GLU A 41 -3.64 8.56 -2.96
CA GLU A 41 -4.71 9.54 -3.22
C GLU A 41 -5.29 10.13 -1.93
N LEU A 42 -5.34 9.36 -0.84
CA LEU A 42 -5.83 9.80 0.46
C LEU A 42 -4.75 10.44 1.35
N ASN A 43 -3.49 10.47 0.90
CA ASN A 43 -2.33 10.93 1.68
C ASN A 43 -2.19 10.24 3.05
N LEU A 44 -2.42 8.91 3.10
CA LEU A 44 -2.43 8.12 4.33
C LEU A 44 -1.10 7.40 4.62
N TRP A 45 -0.02 7.69 3.92
CA TRP A 45 1.27 6.99 4.14
C TRP A 45 1.77 7.08 5.60
N GLU A 46 1.63 8.24 6.23
CA GLU A 46 1.96 8.43 7.65
C GLU A 46 1.02 7.65 8.59
N TYR A 47 -0.23 7.46 8.21
CA TYR A 47 -1.15 6.59 8.96
C TYR A 47 -0.71 5.13 8.85
N ILE A 48 -0.37 4.68 7.63
CA ILE A 48 0.03 3.29 7.34
C ILE A 48 1.31 2.88 8.05
N LYS A 49 2.23 3.83 8.26
CA LYS A 49 3.49 3.59 8.96
C LYS A 49 3.33 3.34 10.46
N ARG A 50 2.24 3.82 11.08
CA ARG A 50 2.01 3.70 12.51
C ARG A 50 1.81 2.24 12.93
N ASP A 51 2.07 1.95 14.19
CA ASP A 51 1.65 0.68 14.77
C ASP A 51 0.11 0.58 14.74
N PRO A 52 -0.47 -0.40 14.02
CA PRO A 52 -1.92 -0.57 13.98
C PRO A 52 -2.50 -1.11 15.30
N GLY A 53 -1.65 -1.42 16.28
CA GLY A 53 -2.05 -1.86 17.61
C GLY A 53 -2.51 -3.32 17.68
N PRO A 54 -3.11 -3.73 18.81
CA PRO A 54 -3.55 -5.10 19.04
C PRO A 54 -4.56 -5.56 17.99
N GLY A 55 -4.25 -6.67 17.30
CA GLY A 55 -5.07 -7.20 16.22
C GLY A 55 -4.79 -6.59 14.83
N GLY A 56 -3.91 -5.59 14.76
CA GLY A 56 -3.46 -4.97 13.51
C GLY A 56 -4.58 -4.34 12.68
N PHE A 57 -4.31 -4.09 11.40
CA PHE A 57 -5.30 -3.52 10.46
C PHE A 57 -6.55 -4.39 10.30
N LEU A 58 -6.49 -5.67 10.66
CA LEU A 58 -7.60 -6.61 10.53
C LEU A 58 -8.79 -6.29 11.46
N PHE A 59 -8.49 -5.85 12.68
CA PHE A 59 -9.47 -5.62 13.74
C PHE A 59 -9.58 -4.15 14.14
N SER A 60 -8.82 -3.27 13.49
CA SER A 60 -8.90 -1.84 13.71
C SER A 60 -10.30 -1.31 13.36
N LYS A 61 -10.80 -0.42 14.22
CA LYS A 61 -12.06 0.31 14.02
C LYS A 61 -11.81 1.78 13.63
N ASP A 62 -10.59 2.08 13.22
CA ASP A 62 -10.18 3.43 12.88
C ASP A 62 -10.97 3.95 11.66
N PRO A 63 -11.57 5.16 11.72
CA PRO A 63 -12.26 5.76 10.59
C PRO A 63 -11.35 5.98 9.36
N GLU A 64 -10.05 6.24 9.53
CA GLU A 64 -9.10 6.38 8.41
C GLU A 64 -8.99 5.07 7.63
N LEU A 65 -8.94 3.93 8.33
CA LEU A 65 -8.93 2.62 7.70
C LEU A 65 -10.22 2.33 6.94
N LYS A 66 -11.37 2.72 7.51
CA LYS A 66 -12.67 2.57 6.83
C LYS A 66 -12.71 3.39 5.54
N HIS A 67 -12.18 4.61 5.57
CA HIS A 67 -12.10 5.46 4.39
C HIS A 67 -11.20 4.84 3.31
N LEU A 68 -10.04 4.32 3.72
CA LEU A 68 -9.13 3.61 2.84
C LEU A 68 -9.77 2.37 2.19
N ILE A 69 -10.46 1.54 2.97
CA ILE A 69 -11.16 0.34 2.46
C ILE A 69 -12.18 0.72 1.39
N ASN A 70 -12.97 1.78 1.62
CA ASN A 70 -13.94 2.25 0.64
C ASN A 70 -13.26 2.73 -0.63
N LYS A 71 -12.15 3.45 -0.52
CA LYS A 71 -11.39 3.93 -1.67
C LYS A 71 -10.80 2.78 -2.50
N ILE A 72 -10.29 1.73 -1.86
CA ILE A 72 -9.79 0.52 -2.54
C ILE A 72 -10.92 -0.17 -3.33
N LYS A 73 -12.13 -0.24 -2.75
CA LYS A 73 -13.32 -0.78 -3.42
C LYS A 73 -13.71 0.07 -4.63
N GLU A 74 -13.72 1.39 -4.49
CA GLU A 74 -13.99 2.34 -5.59
C GLU A 74 -12.97 2.19 -6.74
N LEU A 75 -11.71 1.90 -6.42
CA LEU A 75 -10.65 1.70 -7.41
C LEU A 75 -10.69 0.32 -8.09
N GLY A 76 -11.70 -0.51 -7.82
CA GLY A 76 -11.96 -1.74 -8.54
C GLY A 76 -11.52 -3.03 -7.83
N TYR A 77 -11.15 -2.96 -6.55
CA TYR A 77 -10.86 -4.16 -5.75
C TYR A 77 -11.85 -4.34 -4.59
N SER A 78 -12.95 -5.05 -4.87
CA SER A 78 -14.04 -5.30 -3.91
C SER A 78 -13.98 -6.67 -3.23
N GLU A 79 -13.32 -7.65 -3.85
CA GLU A 79 -13.29 -9.03 -3.37
C GLU A 79 -12.07 -9.30 -2.49
N HIS A 80 -12.20 -9.04 -1.20
CA HIS A 80 -11.20 -9.44 -0.20
C HIS A 80 -11.84 -10.08 1.02
N THR A 81 -11.16 -11.08 1.55
CA THR A 81 -11.38 -11.48 2.95
C THR A 81 -10.73 -10.46 3.87
N ARG A 82 -11.16 -10.40 5.12
CA ARG A 82 -10.48 -9.57 6.11
C ARG A 82 -9.00 -9.93 6.21
N ALA A 83 -8.67 -11.23 6.14
CA ALA A 83 -7.29 -11.72 6.21
C ALA A 83 -6.41 -11.24 5.06
N SER A 84 -6.90 -11.31 3.81
CA SER A 84 -6.14 -10.84 2.65
C SER A 84 -5.91 -9.33 2.71
N PHE A 85 -6.90 -8.56 3.17
CA PHE A 85 -6.73 -7.13 3.44
C PHE A 85 -5.63 -6.86 4.49
N GLY A 86 -5.64 -7.58 5.62
CA GLY A 86 -4.61 -7.44 6.65
C GLY A 86 -3.19 -7.67 6.11
N SER A 87 -3.01 -8.68 5.27
CA SER A 87 -1.72 -8.96 4.61
C SER A 87 -1.29 -7.83 3.67
N ILE A 88 -2.20 -7.31 2.83
CA ILE A 88 -1.91 -6.17 1.95
C ILE A 88 -1.44 -4.97 2.77
N MET A 89 -2.15 -4.65 3.86
CA MET A 89 -1.82 -3.48 4.68
C MET A 89 -0.45 -3.61 5.34
N ARG A 90 -0.02 -4.82 5.71
CA ARG A 90 1.34 -5.06 6.20
C ARG A 90 2.40 -4.86 5.11
N ILE A 91 2.11 -5.24 3.87
CA ILE A 91 3.01 -4.96 2.74
C ILE A 91 3.10 -3.46 2.47
N MET A 92 1.97 -2.74 2.51
CA MET A 92 1.98 -1.28 2.36
C MET A 92 2.74 -0.59 3.50
N GLN A 93 2.59 -1.08 4.73
CA GLN A 93 3.38 -0.64 5.88
C GLN A 93 4.88 -0.88 5.66
N TYR A 94 5.27 -2.07 5.23
CA TYR A 94 6.66 -2.37 4.89
C TYR A 94 7.21 -1.43 3.81
N ILE A 95 6.43 -1.18 2.74
CA ILE A 95 6.81 -0.23 1.69
C ILE A 95 6.96 1.19 2.25
N SER A 96 6.08 1.61 3.16
CA SER A 96 6.14 2.93 3.80
C SER A 96 7.38 3.11 4.71
N GLU A 97 7.89 2.00 5.27
CA GLU A 97 9.05 2.02 6.16
C GLU A 97 10.38 1.89 5.41
N TYR A 98 10.45 0.99 4.42
CA TYR A 98 11.70 0.57 3.79
C TYR A 98 11.81 0.94 2.30
N GLY A 99 10.74 1.47 1.72
CA GLY A 99 10.66 1.82 0.30
C GLY A 99 10.38 0.62 -0.61
N TYR A 100 9.89 0.92 -1.80
CA TYR A 100 9.48 -0.07 -2.79
C TYR A 100 10.63 -0.92 -3.33
N THR A 101 11.80 -0.32 -3.59
CA THR A 101 12.96 -1.07 -4.10
C THR A 101 13.34 -2.21 -3.16
N THR A 102 13.33 -1.95 -1.85
CA THR A 102 13.60 -2.96 -0.82
C THR A 102 12.56 -4.07 -0.86
N PHE A 103 11.27 -3.72 -0.94
CA PHE A 103 10.19 -4.68 -1.09
C PHE A 103 10.35 -5.56 -2.35
N LYS A 104 10.59 -4.94 -3.52
CA LYS A 104 10.77 -5.66 -4.79
C LYS A 104 11.94 -6.65 -4.73
N ASN A 105 13.06 -6.23 -4.15
CA ASN A 105 14.23 -7.10 -3.97
C ASN A 105 13.94 -8.25 -3.01
N HIS A 106 13.23 -7.97 -1.91
CA HIS A 106 12.82 -8.99 -0.95
C HIS A 106 11.88 -10.03 -1.59
N TYR A 107 10.84 -9.56 -2.29
CA TYR A 107 9.86 -10.45 -2.94
C TYR A 107 10.51 -11.39 -3.96
N ASN A 108 11.40 -10.86 -4.81
CA ASN A 108 12.07 -11.67 -5.83
C ASN A 108 13.03 -12.72 -5.25
N LYS A 109 13.56 -12.51 -4.05
CA LYS A 109 14.49 -13.45 -3.40
C LYS A 109 13.79 -14.68 -2.82
N TYR A 110 12.53 -14.55 -2.43
CA TYR A 110 11.79 -15.58 -1.69
C TYR A 110 10.53 -16.08 -2.42
N LYS A 111 10.44 -15.81 -3.73
CA LYS A 111 9.41 -16.38 -4.62
C LYS A 111 9.79 -17.78 -5.08
#